data_AF-A0A9P6BW04-F1
#
_entry.id   AF-A0A9P6BW04-F1
#
_cell.length_a   1.000
_cell.length_b   1.000
_cell.length_c   1.000
_cell.angle_alpha   90.00
_cell.angle_beta   90.00
_cell.angle_gamma   90.00
#
_symmetry.space_group_name_H-M   'P 1'
#
loop_
_entity.id
_entity.type
_entity.pdbx_description
1 polymer ?
#
loop_
_entity_poly.entity_id
_entity_poly.type
_entity_poly.pdbx_seq_one_letter_code
_entity_poly.pdbx_strand_id
1 'polypeptide(L)'
;MSRFVRASKYRHVFGQPAKKEHGVENVKVTNSAWDTNLISASGQYLSVNWNASGGGAFAILPLPSPFHGINGFPHKLPDQLPLARSHSAPVLDTDWSPHHDSIVASGGEDGKAMIWKVESSLFDGWGTDGWVPQDFDPVLRIDASPRKIGQVLFHPTASQVLATVSGEYTIKLWDLSATEDPRSVLSGHGDAVQSLTFNPTGTLLATTCRDRKLRIFDPRSGGQPVRVTDGHGGIKGSRVVWMGEHDRIATTGFSKMSDRQVGIWEVGSLNNSKMMTIDQTAGVMMPFWSDNNILFLAGKGDGNIRYYEYESDNLFALAEHKSSDPQRGVCFLPRRALNVAECEIARAYKLHPSAIEPIAFIVPRKADGFQSDIFPPAPSLEPSLSASEFFNGKLAPANLVNLGDGTTISGSQPSAAPAPAPSFTPSPTLSRTPTTTVSPSPPAPAPAPAPAPVQYSPPPSAAPTSAEPKPAVSVSQDSNNRASALKDENARLTSDLRDAREKIRNLELQVEALRANARKAAQAL
;
A
#
# COMPACT_ATOMS: atom_id res chain seq x y z
N MET A 1 10.76 -12.59 38.76
CA MET A 1 9.87 -11.67 38.02
C MET A 1 9.07 -12.49 37.02
N SER A 2 7.81 -12.80 37.32
CA SER A 2 6.92 -13.45 36.35
C SER A 2 6.72 -12.50 35.17
N ARG A 3 7.20 -12.90 33.99
CA ARG A 3 6.98 -12.16 32.75
C ARG A 3 5.48 -12.17 32.48
N PHE A 4 4.79 -11.06 32.74
CA PHE A 4 3.39 -10.90 32.35
C PHE A 4 3.32 -11.07 30.83
N VAL A 5 2.74 -12.19 30.39
CA VAL A 5 2.49 -12.46 28.97
C VAL A 5 1.17 -11.78 28.63
N ARG A 6 1.17 -10.86 27.65
CA ARG A 6 -0.05 -10.23 27.16
C ARG A 6 -1.02 -11.33 26.67
N ALA A 7 -2.24 -11.32 27.20
CA ALA A 7 -3.29 -12.20 26.72
C ALA A 7 -3.70 -11.77 25.31
N SER A 8 -3.64 -12.69 24.35
CA SER A 8 -4.11 -12.49 22.99
C SER A 8 -4.65 -13.79 22.45
N LYS A 9 -5.88 -13.76 21.93
CA LYS A 9 -6.49 -14.91 21.25
C LYS A 9 -5.83 -15.23 19.91
N TYR A 10 -5.04 -14.29 19.37
CA TYR A 10 -4.32 -14.43 18.10
C TYR A 10 -2.84 -14.75 18.28
N ARG A 11 -2.36 -14.93 19.53
CA ARG A 11 -0.95 -15.17 19.86
C ARG A 11 -0.31 -16.30 19.06
N HIS A 12 -1.11 -17.32 18.76
CA HIS A 12 -0.70 -18.56 18.10
C HIS A 12 -1.21 -18.69 16.67
N VAL A 13 -1.66 -17.59 16.05
CA VAL A 13 -1.97 -17.59 14.61
C VAL A 13 -0.73 -18.04 13.85
N PHE A 14 -0.93 -18.95 12.90
CA PHE A 14 0.12 -19.43 12.01
C PHE A 14 -0.39 -19.43 10.56
N GLY A 15 0.53 -19.21 9.61
CA GLY A 15 0.23 -19.26 8.18
C GLY A 15 0.53 -20.65 7.62
N GLN A 16 -0.51 -21.38 7.23
CA GLN A 16 -0.45 -22.67 6.55
C GLN A 16 -0.43 -22.46 5.03
N PRO A 17 0.71 -22.69 4.35
CA PRO A 17 0.74 -22.66 2.89
C PRO A 17 -0.01 -23.85 2.31
N ALA A 18 -0.58 -23.66 1.12
CA ALA A 18 -1.16 -24.72 0.32
C ALA A 18 -0.11 -25.79 -0.02
N LYS A 19 -0.55 -27.03 -0.25
CA LYS A 19 0.30 -27.97 -0.99
C LYS A 19 0.55 -27.42 -2.40
N LYS A 20 1.65 -27.82 -3.01
CA LYS A 20 2.06 -27.33 -4.33
C LYS A 20 0.95 -27.49 -5.38
N GLU A 21 0.29 -28.64 -5.39
CA GLU A 21 -0.81 -29.00 -6.29
C GLU A 21 -2.13 -28.26 -6.02
N HIS A 22 -2.25 -27.56 -4.89
CA HIS A 22 -3.39 -26.71 -4.55
C HIS A 22 -3.18 -25.23 -4.95
N GLY A 23 -1.94 -24.86 -5.29
CA GLY A 23 -1.61 -23.56 -5.86
C GLY A 23 -1.80 -23.51 -7.37
N VAL A 24 -1.26 -22.46 -7.99
CA VAL A 24 -1.26 -22.28 -9.45
C VAL A 24 0.17 -22.05 -9.93
N GLU A 25 0.64 -22.84 -10.87
CA GLU A 25 1.95 -22.74 -11.51
C GLU A 25 1.86 -22.21 -12.95
N ASN A 26 3.01 -21.83 -13.51
CA ASN A 26 3.16 -21.30 -14.86
C ASN A 26 2.42 -19.96 -15.07
N VAL A 27 2.34 -19.16 -14.02
CA VAL A 27 1.78 -17.80 -14.06
C VAL A 27 2.78 -16.87 -14.74
N LYS A 28 2.36 -16.10 -15.75
CA LYS A 28 3.24 -15.15 -16.46
C LYS A 28 3.03 -13.75 -15.90
N VAL A 29 3.58 -13.49 -14.71
CA VAL A 29 3.42 -12.20 -14.01
C VAL A 29 4.00 -11.05 -14.82
N THR A 30 3.30 -9.91 -14.87
CA THR A 30 3.79 -8.69 -15.54
C THR A 30 5.21 -8.30 -15.12
N ASN A 31 5.98 -7.76 -16.06
CA ASN A 31 7.29 -7.16 -15.80
C ASN A 31 7.22 -5.66 -15.47
N SER A 32 6.02 -5.08 -15.41
CA SER A 32 5.84 -3.69 -15.01
C SER A 32 6.44 -3.45 -13.62
N ALA A 33 7.26 -2.40 -13.51
CA ALA A 33 7.86 -1.95 -12.27
C ALA A 33 6.89 -1.11 -11.42
N TRP A 34 5.61 -1.08 -11.77
CA TRP A 34 4.61 -0.31 -11.05
C TRP A 34 4.34 -0.91 -9.67
N ASP A 35 4.37 -0.04 -8.66
CA ASP A 35 4.13 -0.45 -7.29
C ASP A 35 2.63 -0.53 -7.03
N THR A 36 2.01 -1.66 -7.38
CA THR A 36 0.68 -2.16 -6.91
C THR A 36 0.84 -3.57 -6.35
N ASN A 37 -0.27 -4.20 -5.96
CA ASN A 37 -0.28 -5.56 -5.44
C ASN A 37 -0.08 -6.62 -6.52
N LEU A 38 -0.27 -6.28 -7.81
CA LEU A 38 -0.21 -7.17 -9.00
C LEU A 38 -1.21 -8.33 -9.03
N ILE A 39 -1.90 -8.59 -7.92
CA ILE A 39 -2.93 -9.60 -7.74
C ILE A 39 -4.05 -8.99 -6.89
N SER A 40 -5.30 -9.36 -7.17
CA SER A 40 -6.48 -9.01 -6.37
C SER A 40 -7.46 -10.19 -6.33
N ALA A 41 -8.34 -10.24 -5.34
CA ALA A 41 -9.25 -11.35 -5.11
C ALA A 41 -10.68 -10.87 -4.84
N SER A 42 -11.65 -11.52 -5.48
CA SER A 42 -13.04 -11.53 -5.03
C SER A 42 -13.30 -12.74 -4.14
N GLY A 43 -14.56 -12.98 -3.78
CA GLY A 43 -15.00 -14.22 -3.14
C GLY A 43 -15.09 -15.42 -4.09
N GLN A 44 -14.86 -15.24 -5.41
CA GLN A 44 -14.92 -16.33 -6.41
C GLN A 44 -13.70 -16.43 -7.34
N TYR A 45 -13.02 -15.32 -7.61
CA TYR A 45 -11.94 -15.27 -8.60
C TYR A 45 -10.72 -14.48 -8.12
N LEU A 46 -9.57 -14.73 -8.77
CA LEU A 46 -8.37 -13.91 -8.71
C LEU A 46 -8.18 -13.15 -10.01
N SER A 47 -7.66 -11.93 -9.92
CA SER A 47 -7.05 -11.22 -11.04
C SER A 47 -5.54 -11.15 -10.86
N VAL A 48 -4.77 -11.34 -11.93
CA VAL A 48 -3.30 -11.23 -11.90
C VAL A 48 -2.82 -10.43 -13.10
N ASN A 49 -2.09 -9.34 -12.86
CA ASN A 49 -1.51 -8.55 -13.94
C ASN A 49 -0.51 -9.40 -14.73
N TRP A 50 -0.75 -9.53 -16.05
CA TRP A 50 -0.14 -10.57 -16.86
C TRP A 50 0.86 -9.98 -17.85
N ASN A 51 1.96 -10.70 -18.08
CA ASN A 51 2.94 -10.39 -19.10
C ASN A 51 2.42 -10.88 -20.46
N ALA A 52 1.73 -10.01 -21.17
CA ALA A 52 1.24 -10.28 -22.53
C ALA A 52 2.18 -9.68 -23.59
N SER A 53 2.27 -10.35 -24.73
CA SER A 53 2.90 -9.80 -25.94
C SER A 53 1.93 -8.88 -26.67
N GLY A 54 2.26 -7.58 -26.78
CA GLY A 54 1.41 -6.59 -27.44
C GLY A 54 0.24 -6.13 -26.57
N GLY A 55 0.20 -4.84 -26.23
CA GLY A 55 -0.83 -4.27 -25.36
C GLY A 55 -0.66 -4.61 -23.88
N GLY A 56 -1.77 -4.58 -23.13
CA GLY A 56 -1.82 -4.96 -21.73
C GLY A 56 -2.92 -5.98 -21.46
N ALA A 57 -2.63 -6.90 -20.54
CA ALA A 57 -3.59 -7.91 -20.12
C ALA A 57 -3.47 -8.23 -18.63
N PHE A 58 -4.52 -8.85 -18.10
CA PHE A 58 -4.50 -9.56 -16.83
C PHE A 58 -5.24 -10.89 -16.99
N ALA A 59 -4.87 -11.87 -16.17
CA ALA A 59 -5.56 -13.16 -16.08
C ALA A 59 -6.67 -13.08 -15.05
N ILE A 60 -7.77 -13.79 -15.30
CA ILE A 60 -8.83 -14.05 -14.33
C ILE A 60 -8.85 -15.56 -14.10
N LEU A 61 -8.67 -15.98 -12.85
CA LEU A 61 -8.52 -17.39 -12.47
C LEU A 61 -9.53 -17.77 -11.38
N PRO A 62 -10.07 -18.99 -11.36
CA PRO A 62 -10.82 -19.50 -10.20
C PRO A 62 -9.97 -19.45 -8.94
N LEU A 63 -10.60 -19.26 -7.77
CA LEU A 63 -9.88 -19.16 -6.50
C LEU A 63 -9.20 -20.48 -6.09
N PRO A 64 -7.87 -20.51 -5.96
CA PRO A 64 -7.18 -21.62 -5.32
C PRO A 64 -7.45 -21.61 -3.81
N SER A 65 -7.36 -22.79 -3.18
CA SER A 65 -7.61 -23.00 -1.76
C SER A 65 -6.42 -23.71 -1.12
N PRO A 66 -5.98 -23.33 0.09
CA PRO A 66 -4.91 -24.06 0.75
C PRO A 66 -5.32 -25.49 1.17
N PHE A 67 -6.62 -25.75 1.27
CA PHE A 67 -7.17 -27.00 1.81
C PHE A 67 -7.41 -28.09 0.76
N HIS A 68 -7.66 -27.71 -0.49
CA HIS A 68 -7.96 -28.64 -1.59
C HIS A 68 -7.61 -28.01 -2.95
N GLY A 69 -7.41 -28.85 -3.97
CA GLY A 69 -7.27 -28.39 -5.36
C GLY A 69 -8.56 -27.81 -5.93
N ILE A 70 -8.46 -27.18 -7.10
CA ILE A 70 -9.60 -26.67 -7.85
C ILE A 70 -10.12 -27.78 -8.76
N ASN A 71 -11.37 -28.20 -8.57
CA ASN A 71 -11.97 -29.26 -9.40
C ASN A 71 -12.10 -28.80 -10.85
N GLY A 72 -11.64 -29.62 -11.80
CA GLY A 72 -11.74 -29.33 -13.22
C GLY A 72 -10.84 -28.21 -13.73
N PHE A 73 -9.92 -27.69 -12.91
CA PHE A 73 -8.99 -26.63 -13.29
C PHE A 73 -7.53 -27.06 -13.08
N PRO A 74 -6.62 -26.83 -14.05
CA PRO A 74 -5.27 -27.32 -13.94
C PRO A 74 -4.44 -26.51 -12.94
N HIS A 75 -3.72 -27.22 -12.05
CA HIS A 75 -2.76 -26.57 -11.14
C HIS A 75 -1.60 -25.91 -11.91
N LYS A 76 -1.24 -26.42 -13.09
CA LYS A 76 -0.22 -25.84 -13.97
C LYS A 76 -0.90 -25.23 -15.19
N LEU A 77 -0.85 -23.90 -15.31
CA LEU A 77 -1.55 -23.21 -16.40
C LEU A 77 -0.97 -23.59 -17.76
N PRO A 78 -1.82 -23.79 -18.79
CA PRO A 78 -1.37 -23.94 -20.17
C PRO A 78 -0.76 -22.64 -20.69
N ASP A 79 -0.06 -22.72 -21.82
CA ASP A 79 0.56 -21.53 -22.43
C ASP A 79 -0.46 -20.53 -22.98
N GLN A 80 -1.60 -21.03 -23.43
CA GLN A 80 -2.74 -20.28 -23.91
C GLN A 80 -3.91 -20.43 -22.93
N LEU A 81 -4.42 -19.30 -22.47
CA LEU A 81 -5.56 -19.20 -21.56
C LEU A 81 -6.35 -17.90 -21.85
N PRO A 82 -7.65 -17.86 -21.52
CA PRO A 82 -8.46 -16.65 -21.48
C PRO A 82 -7.77 -15.55 -20.68
N LEU A 83 -7.56 -14.40 -21.32
CA LEU A 83 -7.09 -13.17 -20.70
C LEU A 83 -8.03 -12.01 -21.00
N ALA A 84 -7.99 -10.98 -20.15
CA ALA A 84 -8.63 -9.71 -20.42
C ALA A 84 -7.67 -8.81 -21.22
N ARG A 85 -7.77 -8.78 -22.56
CA ARG A 85 -6.77 -8.18 -23.48
C ARG A 85 -7.23 -6.92 -24.23
N SER A 86 -8.01 -6.04 -23.61
CA SER A 86 -8.50 -4.82 -24.28
C SER A 86 -7.63 -3.57 -24.07
N HIS A 87 -6.68 -3.57 -23.13
CA HIS A 87 -5.78 -2.43 -22.94
C HIS A 87 -4.70 -2.37 -24.03
N SER A 88 -4.43 -1.17 -24.55
CA SER A 88 -3.41 -0.98 -25.59
C SER A 88 -1.98 -0.83 -25.04
N ALA A 89 -1.83 -0.81 -23.71
CA ALA A 89 -0.56 -0.75 -22.99
C ALA A 89 -0.69 -1.48 -21.64
N PRO A 90 0.41 -1.79 -20.92
CA PRO A 90 0.39 -2.63 -19.72
C PRO A 90 -0.69 -2.27 -18.69
N VAL A 91 -1.33 -3.30 -18.13
CA VAL A 91 -2.25 -3.17 -16.98
C VAL A 91 -1.44 -2.93 -15.71
N LEU A 92 -1.79 -1.88 -14.98
CA LEU A 92 -1.07 -1.42 -13.79
C LEU A 92 -1.73 -1.85 -12.49
N ASP A 93 -3.06 -1.98 -12.47
CA ASP A 93 -3.81 -2.38 -11.29
C ASP A 93 -5.13 -3.03 -11.65
N THR A 94 -5.63 -3.88 -10.74
CA THR A 94 -6.97 -4.45 -10.81
C THR A 94 -7.61 -4.46 -9.43
N ASP A 95 -8.92 -4.23 -9.38
CA ASP A 95 -9.69 -4.26 -8.13
C ASP A 95 -11.05 -4.91 -8.35
N TRP A 96 -11.45 -5.79 -7.44
CA TRP A 96 -12.73 -6.48 -7.53
C TRP A 96 -13.81 -5.66 -6.84
N SER A 97 -15.02 -5.68 -7.40
CA SER A 97 -16.15 -5.01 -6.76
C SER A 97 -16.43 -5.67 -5.41
N PRO A 98 -16.51 -4.90 -4.31
CA PRO A 98 -16.88 -5.43 -3.01
C PRO A 98 -18.34 -5.93 -2.99
N HIS A 99 -19.14 -5.51 -3.97
CA HIS A 99 -20.57 -5.77 -4.07
C HIS A 99 -20.95 -6.84 -5.10
N HIS A 100 -20.00 -7.31 -5.91
CA HIS A 100 -20.26 -8.35 -6.89
C HIS A 100 -18.98 -9.11 -7.25
N ASP A 101 -18.96 -10.42 -6.93
CA ASP A 101 -17.76 -11.26 -7.10
C ASP A 101 -17.29 -11.50 -8.52
N SER A 102 -18.11 -11.15 -9.51
CA SER A 102 -17.85 -11.34 -10.93
C SER A 102 -17.46 -10.04 -11.64
N ILE A 103 -17.37 -8.92 -10.93
CA ILE A 103 -17.05 -7.61 -11.51
C ILE A 103 -15.65 -7.20 -11.04
N VAL A 104 -14.76 -6.97 -12.00
CA VAL A 104 -13.41 -6.45 -11.75
C VAL A 104 -13.20 -5.19 -12.59
N ALA A 105 -12.46 -4.23 -12.03
CA ALA A 105 -11.97 -3.07 -12.74
C ALA A 105 -10.48 -3.23 -13.02
N SER A 106 -10.00 -2.63 -14.12
CA SER A 106 -8.58 -2.53 -14.44
C SER A 106 -8.20 -1.10 -14.82
N GLY A 107 -6.95 -0.72 -14.49
CA GLY A 107 -6.32 0.53 -14.95
C GLY A 107 -5.06 0.24 -15.76
N GLY A 108 -4.84 0.98 -16.84
CA GLY A 108 -3.73 0.74 -17.78
C GLY A 108 -2.83 1.96 -18.04
N GLU A 109 -1.65 1.69 -18.61
CA GLU A 109 -0.74 2.73 -19.10
C GLU A 109 -1.31 3.55 -20.27
N ASP A 110 -2.34 3.01 -20.93
CA ASP A 110 -3.09 3.65 -22.01
C ASP A 110 -4.04 4.76 -21.52
N GLY A 111 -4.09 5.00 -20.20
CA GLY A 111 -4.93 6.03 -19.60
C GLY A 111 -6.41 5.66 -19.49
N LYS A 112 -6.73 4.38 -19.73
CA LYS A 112 -8.09 3.86 -19.62
C LYS A 112 -8.30 3.15 -18.30
N ALA A 113 -9.55 3.21 -17.82
CA ALA A 113 -10.09 2.25 -16.87
C ALA A 113 -11.15 1.40 -17.58
N MET A 114 -11.19 0.10 -17.30
CA MET A 114 -12.16 -0.81 -17.91
C MET A 114 -12.84 -1.66 -16.85
N ILE A 115 -14.11 -1.99 -17.05
CA ILE A 115 -14.89 -2.89 -16.20
C ILE A 115 -15.12 -4.19 -16.96
N TRP A 116 -15.00 -5.31 -16.27
CA TRP A 116 -15.10 -6.65 -16.82
C TRP A 116 -16.11 -7.44 -16.00
N LYS A 117 -16.87 -8.29 -16.70
CA LYS A 117 -17.80 -9.23 -16.07
C LYS A 117 -17.36 -10.65 -16.36
N VAL A 118 -17.30 -11.45 -15.31
CA VAL A 118 -16.86 -12.85 -15.35
C VAL A 118 -18.09 -13.75 -15.30
N GLU A 119 -18.28 -14.53 -16.35
CA GLU A 119 -19.28 -15.58 -16.39
C GLU A 119 -18.58 -16.91 -16.06
N SER A 120 -19.13 -17.67 -15.10
CA SER A 120 -18.52 -18.94 -14.65
C SER A 120 -18.38 -19.96 -15.79
N SER A 121 -19.29 -19.90 -16.77
CA SER A 121 -19.28 -20.78 -17.94
C SER A 121 -18.06 -20.63 -18.83
N LEU A 122 -17.30 -19.54 -18.71
CA LEU A 122 -16.04 -19.35 -19.43
C LEU A 122 -14.94 -20.33 -18.97
N PHE A 123 -15.13 -20.96 -17.81
CA PHE A 123 -14.22 -21.98 -17.28
C PHE A 123 -14.73 -23.41 -17.54
N ASP A 124 -15.93 -23.58 -18.11
CA ASP A 124 -16.49 -24.89 -18.39
C ASP A 124 -15.73 -25.60 -19.51
N GLY A 125 -15.51 -26.92 -19.34
CA GLY A 125 -14.76 -27.71 -20.32
C GLY A 125 -13.28 -27.34 -20.43
N TRP A 126 -12.73 -26.57 -19.49
CA TRP A 126 -11.33 -26.18 -19.54
C TRP A 126 -10.43 -27.41 -19.65
N GLY A 127 -9.58 -27.42 -20.68
CA GLY A 127 -8.62 -28.49 -20.90
C GLY A 127 -9.22 -29.80 -21.45
N THR A 128 -10.51 -29.83 -21.80
CA THR A 128 -11.08 -30.93 -22.60
C THR A 128 -10.63 -30.84 -24.06
N ASP A 129 -10.66 -31.95 -24.78
CA ASP A 129 -10.32 -31.98 -26.20
C ASP A 129 -11.23 -31.02 -27.00
N GLY A 130 -10.63 -30.21 -27.89
CA GLY A 130 -11.32 -29.18 -28.66
C GLY A 130 -11.70 -27.90 -27.91
N TRP A 131 -11.38 -27.75 -26.62
CA TRP A 131 -11.62 -26.49 -25.90
C TRP A 131 -10.67 -25.39 -26.40
N VAL A 132 -11.20 -24.20 -26.64
CA VAL A 132 -10.44 -23.04 -27.11
C VAL A 132 -10.61 -21.89 -26.13
N PRO A 133 -9.52 -21.26 -25.65
CA PRO A 133 -9.56 -20.04 -24.86
C PRO A 133 -10.40 -18.94 -25.50
N GLN A 134 -11.39 -18.41 -24.77
CA GLN A 134 -12.09 -17.19 -25.13
C GLN A 134 -11.66 -16.06 -24.21
N ASP A 135 -11.01 -15.04 -24.77
CA ASP A 135 -10.61 -13.84 -24.02
C ASP A 135 -11.84 -13.06 -23.51
N PHE A 136 -11.65 -12.34 -22.42
CA PHE A 136 -12.70 -11.52 -21.82
C PHE A 136 -12.82 -10.20 -22.56
N ASP A 137 -14.06 -9.76 -22.78
CA ASP A 137 -14.38 -8.43 -23.27
C ASP A 137 -14.80 -7.51 -22.12
N PRO A 138 -14.35 -6.24 -22.09
CA PRO A 138 -14.81 -5.31 -21.07
C PRO A 138 -16.25 -4.90 -21.37
N VAL A 139 -17.06 -4.85 -20.31
CA VAL A 139 -18.45 -4.38 -20.36
C VAL A 139 -18.54 -2.85 -20.38
N LEU A 140 -17.50 -2.17 -19.92
CA LEU A 140 -17.41 -0.71 -19.92
C LEU A 140 -15.96 -0.26 -20.13
N ARG A 141 -15.78 0.82 -20.90
CA ARG A 141 -14.49 1.46 -21.13
C ARG A 141 -14.60 2.94 -20.77
N ILE A 142 -13.66 3.42 -19.98
CA ILE A 142 -13.61 4.80 -19.47
C ILE A 142 -12.28 5.41 -19.92
N ASP A 143 -12.35 6.45 -20.76
CA ASP A 143 -11.19 7.26 -21.13
C ASP A 143 -10.85 8.23 -20.00
N ALA A 144 -10.27 7.68 -18.93
CA ALA A 144 -10.16 8.36 -17.65
C ALA A 144 -9.11 9.49 -17.64
N SER A 145 -8.02 9.37 -18.41
CA SER A 145 -6.98 10.41 -18.52
C SER A 145 -6.12 10.23 -19.77
N PRO A 146 -5.52 11.30 -20.32
CA PRO A 146 -4.48 11.18 -21.37
C PRO A 146 -3.15 10.60 -20.84
N ARG A 147 -3.06 10.31 -19.54
CA ARG A 147 -1.90 9.66 -18.90
C ARG A 147 -2.37 8.37 -18.22
N LYS A 148 -1.42 7.48 -17.93
CA LYS A 148 -1.68 6.19 -17.27
C LYS A 148 -2.62 6.28 -16.07
N ILE A 149 -3.48 5.26 -15.94
CA ILE A 149 -4.26 4.99 -14.73
C ILE A 149 -3.49 3.98 -13.90
N GLY A 150 -2.85 4.47 -12.84
CA GLY A 150 -1.94 3.68 -12.03
C GLY A 150 -2.64 2.80 -10.99
N GLN A 151 -3.84 3.18 -10.57
CA GLN A 151 -4.64 2.43 -9.59
C GLN A 151 -6.13 2.61 -9.86
N VAL A 152 -6.90 1.58 -9.54
CA VAL A 152 -8.36 1.58 -9.53
C VAL A 152 -8.83 1.08 -8.16
N LEU A 153 -9.88 1.68 -7.60
CA LEU A 153 -10.41 1.29 -6.30
C LEU A 153 -11.92 1.47 -6.27
N PHE A 154 -12.67 0.38 -6.08
CA PHE A 154 -14.10 0.45 -5.86
C PHE A 154 -14.42 1.09 -4.51
N HIS A 155 -15.52 1.82 -4.48
CA HIS A 155 -16.04 2.37 -3.25
C HIS A 155 -16.62 1.23 -2.37
N PRO A 156 -16.44 1.26 -1.03
CA PRO A 156 -16.76 0.12 -0.17
C PRO A 156 -18.24 -0.07 0.16
N THR A 157 -19.08 0.97 0.05
CA THR A 157 -20.51 0.93 0.43
C THR A 157 -21.48 1.29 -0.70
N ALA A 158 -21.12 2.29 -1.52
CA ALA A 158 -21.84 2.68 -2.71
C ALA A 158 -21.53 1.78 -3.92
N SER A 159 -22.56 1.15 -4.46
CA SER A 159 -22.47 0.42 -5.73
C SER A 159 -22.16 1.34 -6.90
N GLN A 160 -21.43 0.82 -7.89
CA GLN A 160 -21.09 1.51 -9.14
C GLN A 160 -20.28 2.80 -8.97
N VAL A 161 -19.56 2.98 -7.85
CA VAL A 161 -18.62 4.07 -7.68
C VAL A 161 -17.19 3.55 -7.75
N LEU A 162 -16.38 4.14 -8.64
CA LEU A 162 -14.98 3.77 -8.86
C LEU A 162 -14.07 4.99 -8.73
N ALA A 163 -12.98 4.86 -7.99
CA ALA A 163 -11.87 5.82 -7.99
C ALA A 163 -10.77 5.37 -8.96
N THR A 164 -10.25 6.31 -9.75
CA THR A 164 -9.10 6.09 -10.64
C THR A 164 -7.99 7.07 -10.32
N VAL A 165 -6.76 6.59 -10.20
CA VAL A 165 -5.58 7.43 -9.97
C VAL A 165 -4.86 7.70 -11.29
N SER A 166 -4.83 8.96 -11.73
CA SER A 166 -4.19 9.39 -12.97
C SER A 166 -2.72 9.77 -12.77
N GLY A 167 -1.92 9.53 -13.81
CA GLY A 167 -0.56 10.08 -13.95
C GLY A 167 -0.48 11.61 -14.02
N GLU A 168 -1.62 12.30 -14.03
CA GLU A 168 -1.74 13.76 -13.84
C GLU A 168 -1.81 14.16 -12.34
N TYR A 169 -1.53 13.21 -11.44
CA TYR A 169 -1.51 13.41 -9.99
C TYR A 169 -2.88 13.80 -9.41
N THR A 170 -3.94 13.32 -10.05
CA THR A 170 -5.33 13.50 -9.60
C THR A 170 -5.99 12.17 -9.39
N ILE A 171 -7.03 12.17 -8.56
CA ILE A 171 -7.92 11.03 -8.37
C ILE A 171 -9.29 11.43 -8.87
N LYS A 172 -9.86 10.65 -9.78
CA LYS A 172 -11.19 10.89 -10.34
C LYS A 172 -12.17 9.86 -9.80
N LEU A 173 -13.36 10.29 -9.42
CA LEU A 173 -14.45 9.46 -8.94
C LEU A 173 -15.51 9.36 -10.05
N TRP A 174 -15.88 8.14 -10.38
CA TRP A 174 -16.79 7.83 -11.48
C TRP A 174 -18.07 7.19 -10.95
N ASP A 175 -19.18 7.58 -11.56
CA ASP A 175 -20.43 6.81 -11.53
C ASP A 175 -20.42 5.89 -12.75
N LEU A 176 -20.35 4.57 -12.55
CA LEU A 176 -20.25 3.62 -13.66
C LEU A 176 -21.54 3.55 -14.51
N SER A 177 -22.65 4.15 -14.05
CA SER A 177 -23.85 4.31 -14.87
C SER A 177 -23.81 5.51 -15.82
N ALA A 178 -22.87 6.45 -15.61
CA ALA A 178 -22.72 7.67 -16.40
C ALA A 178 -21.24 8.12 -16.40
N THR A 179 -20.45 7.57 -17.34
CA THR A 179 -18.99 7.74 -17.38
C THR A 179 -18.48 8.80 -18.35
N GLU A 180 -19.37 9.67 -18.85
CA GLU A 180 -18.98 10.77 -19.75
C GLU A 180 -17.99 11.72 -19.07
N ASP A 181 -18.25 12.05 -17.79
CA ASP A 181 -17.41 12.90 -16.97
C ASP A 181 -17.26 12.33 -15.55
N PRO A 182 -16.11 12.56 -14.89
CA PRO A 182 -15.96 12.22 -13.48
C PRO A 182 -16.90 13.08 -12.62
N ARG A 183 -17.56 12.46 -11.65
CA ARG A 183 -18.45 13.16 -10.70
C ARG A 183 -17.70 14.02 -9.70
N SER A 184 -16.44 13.68 -9.44
CA SER A 184 -15.56 14.43 -8.54
C SER A 184 -14.10 14.22 -8.93
N VAL A 185 -13.28 15.26 -8.74
CA VAL A 185 -11.84 15.24 -9.02
C VAL A 185 -11.11 15.75 -7.79
N LEU A 186 -10.23 14.91 -7.25
CA LEU A 186 -9.36 15.20 -6.12
C LEU A 186 -7.98 15.62 -6.64
N SER A 187 -7.50 16.75 -6.13
CA SER A 187 -6.31 17.48 -6.57
C SER A 187 -5.47 17.90 -5.35
N GLY A 188 -4.29 18.49 -5.59
CA GLY A 188 -3.40 18.94 -4.51
C GLY A 188 -2.29 17.96 -4.15
N HIS A 189 -2.18 16.83 -4.85
CA HIS A 189 -0.98 16.00 -4.87
C HIS A 189 0.10 16.70 -5.72
N GLY A 190 1.32 16.81 -5.18
CA GLY A 190 2.43 17.46 -5.88
C GLY A 190 3.23 16.54 -6.80
N ASP A 191 2.95 15.24 -6.74
CA ASP A 191 3.65 14.18 -7.49
C ASP A 191 2.73 12.93 -7.55
N ALA A 192 3.24 11.82 -8.09
CA ALA A 192 2.53 10.56 -8.23
C ALA A 192 1.93 10.09 -6.90
N VAL A 193 0.62 9.83 -6.90
CA VAL A 193 -0.07 9.10 -5.84
C VAL A 193 0.44 7.65 -5.87
N GLN A 194 0.82 7.14 -4.70
CA GLN A 194 1.46 5.82 -4.55
C GLN A 194 0.51 4.76 -3.96
N SER A 195 -0.52 5.21 -3.24
CA SER A 195 -1.52 4.36 -2.62
C SER A 195 -2.73 5.19 -2.24
N LEU A 196 -3.91 4.57 -2.30
CA LEU A 196 -5.17 5.13 -1.82
C LEU A 196 -5.98 4.05 -1.09
N THR A 197 -6.82 4.47 -0.14
CA THR A 197 -7.73 3.58 0.59
C THR A 197 -8.92 4.38 1.11
N PHE A 198 -10.12 3.81 1.00
CA PHE A 198 -11.31 4.38 1.62
C PHE A 198 -11.38 3.99 3.11
N ASN A 199 -12.03 4.81 3.91
CA ASN A 199 -12.57 4.33 5.18
C ASN A 199 -13.72 3.34 4.95
N PRO A 200 -14.14 2.55 5.94
CA PRO A 200 -15.16 1.51 5.74
C PRO A 200 -16.49 2.04 5.21
N THR A 201 -16.83 3.30 5.50
CA THR A 201 -18.07 3.93 5.01
C THR A 201 -17.92 4.60 3.65
N GLY A 202 -16.68 4.77 3.16
CA GLY A 202 -16.35 5.48 1.92
C GLY A 202 -16.47 7.00 1.96
N THR A 203 -16.74 7.57 3.14
CA THR A 203 -16.87 9.01 3.37
C THR A 203 -15.53 9.76 3.37
N LEU A 204 -14.42 9.06 3.58
CA LEU A 204 -13.07 9.61 3.55
C LEU A 204 -12.17 8.72 2.69
N LEU A 205 -11.25 9.37 1.98
CA LEU A 205 -10.20 8.70 1.20
C LEU A 205 -8.83 9.15 1.71
N ALA A 206 -8.00 8.21 2.14
CA ALA A 206 -6.61 8.44 2.51
C ALA A 206 -5.68 8.12 1.35
N THR A 207 -4.63 8.93 1.18
CA THR A 207 -3.67 8.76 0.08
C THR A 207 -2.24 9.04 0.53
N THR A 208 -1.30 8.27 0.00
CA THR A 208 0.13 8.59 0.07
C THR A 208 0.65 9.02 -1.28
N CYS A 209 1.65 9.89 -1.29
CA CYS A 209 2.19 10.50 -2.49
C CYS A 209 3.72 10.53 -2.44
N ARG A 210 4.34 10.51 -3.63
CA ARG A 210 5.79 10.61 -3.79
C ARG A 210 6.36 11.93 -3.27
N ASP A 211 5.53 12.97 -3.13
CA ASP A 211 5.88 14.20 -2.43
C ASP A 211 6.06 14.05 -0.91
N ARG A 212 5.93 12.82 -0.39
CA ARG A 212 6.09 12.38 1.00
C ARG A 212 4.99 12.86 1.94
N LYS A 213 3.83 13.26 1.41
CA LYS A 213 2.69 13.68 2.23
C LYS A 213 1.62 12.60 2.30
N LEU A 214 1.00 12.51 3.47
CA LEU A 214 -0.24 11.77 3.72
C LEU A 214 -1.40 12.77 3.65
N ARG A 215 -2.43 12.43 2.89
CA ARG A 215 -3.61 13.30 2.70
C ARG A 215 -4.90 12.55 2.98
N ILE A 216 -5.87 13.27 3.53
CA ILE A 216 -7.26 12.83 3.64
C ILE A 216 -8.12 13.73 2.76
N PHE A 217 -9.03 13.12 2.03
CA PHE A 217 -10.01 13.78 1.18
C PHE A 217 -11.42 13.42 1.63
N ASP A 218 -12.34 14.35 1.46
CA ASP A 218 -13.74 14.02 1.24
C ASP A 218 -13.91 13.76 -0.28
N PRO A 219 -14.21 12.51 -0.70
CA PRO A 219 -14.28 12.16 -2.11
C PRO A 219 -15.44 12.85 -2.85
N ARG A 220 -16.49 13.31 -2.16
CA ARG A 220 -17.66 13.95 -2.77
C ARG A 220 -17.48 15.45 -2.93
N SER A 221 -16.82 16.09 -1.97
CA SER A 221 -16.56 17.53 -2.02
C SER A 221 -15.62 17.91 -3.19
N GLY A 222 -14.77 16.99 -3.63
CA GLY A 222 -13.80 17.25 -4.69
C GLY A 222 -12.70 18.23 -4.25
N GLY A 223 -11.83 18.61 -5.18
CA GLY A 223 -10.86 19.67 -4.96
C GLY A 223 -9.68 19.25 -4.08
N GLN A 224 -9.36 20.08 -3.08
CA GLN A 224 -8.16 19.93 -2.24
C GLN A 224 -8.37 18.95 -1.09
N PRO A 225 -7.31 18.37 -0.52
CA PRO A 225 -7.41 17.52 0.67
C PRO A 225 -7.97 18.30 1.85
N VAL A 226 -8.86 17.66 2.63
CA VAL A 226 -9.37 18.22 3.89
C VAL A 226 -8.31 18.27 4.97
N ARG A 227 -7.31 17.37 4.91
CA ARG A 227 -6.17 17.32 5.82
C ARG A 227 -4.92 16.85 5.10
N VAL A 228 -3.77 17.41 5.49
CA VAL A 228 -2.45 17.07 4.95
C VAL A 228 -1.44 17.05 6.07
N THR A 229 -0.58 16.05 6.08
CA THR A 229 0.60 15.99 6.97
C THR A 229 1.80 15.46 6.21
N ASP A 230 2.99 15.63 6.78
CA ASP A 230 4.18 14.94 6.30
C ASP A 230 4.12 13.47 6.73
N GLY A 231 4.34 12.57 5.78
CA GLY A 231 4.36 11.12 5.98
C GLY A 231 5.78 10.61 6.27
N HIS A 232 6.16 9.55 5.55
CA HIS A 232 7.49 8.95 5.68
C HIS A 232 8.58 9.87 5.09
N GLY A 233 9.71 10.01 5.79
CA GLY A 233 10.77 10.94 5.41
C GLY A 233 11.63 10.50 4.21
N GLY A 234 11.61 9.20 3.87
CA GLY A 234 12.35 8.60 2.76
C GLY A 234 11.73 8.86 1.39
N ILE A 235 12.51 8.62 0.33
CA ILE A 235 12.13 8.91 -1.06
C ILE A 235 11.47 7.73 -1.79
N LYS A 236 11.47 6.55 -1.17
CA LYS A 236 10.93 5.31 -1.74
C LYS A 236 9.41 5.25 -1.53
N GLY A 237 8.75 4.30 -2.22
CA GLY A 237 7.30 4.13 -2.19
C GLY A 237 6.74 3.97 -0.78
N SER A 238 5.58 4.59 -0.54
CA SER A 238 4.80 4.46 0.69
C SER A 238 3.38 3.99 0.37
N ARG A 239 2.78 3.22 1.29
CA ARG A 239 1.42 2.70 1.18
C ARG A 239 0.55 3.13 2.34
N VAL A 240 -0.75 3.00 2.16
CA VAL A 240 -1.75 3.32 3.18
C VAL A 240 -2.87 2.27 3.18
N VAL A 241 -3.33 1.91 4.37
CA VAL A 241 -4.53 1.08 4.59
C VAL A 241 -5.34 1.66 5.76
N TRP A 242 -6.65 1.73 5.60
CA TRP A 242 -7.55 2.09 6.69
C TRP A 242 -7.68 0.94 7.68
N MET A 243 -7.73 1.23 8.99
CA MET A 243 -7.77 0.19 10.02
C MET A 243 -9.21 -0.10 10.46
N GLY A 244 -10.07 -0.53 9.54
CA GLY A 244 -11.47 -0.87 9.85
C GLY A 244 -12.23 0.31 10.48
N GLU A 245 -13.07 0.04 11.48
CA GLU A 245 -13.85 1.08 12.18
C GLU A 245 -13.00 1.95 13.13
N HIS A 246 -11.69 1.67 13.27
CA HIS A 246 -10.82 2.54 14.06
C HIS A 246 -10.68 3.91 13.39
N ASP A 247 -10.60 4.96 14.19
CA ASP A 247 -10.21 6.31 13.71
C ASP A 247 -8.69 6.38 13.45
N ARG A 248 -8.18 5.38 12.73
CA ARG A 248 -6.76 5.11 12.54
C ARG A 248 -6.47 4.64 11.12
N ILE A 249 -5.30 5.04 10.66
CA ILE A 249 -4.72 4.62 9.39
C ILE A 249 -3.33 4.07 9.65
N ALA A 250 -2.99 2.96 8.99
CA ALA A 250 -1.64 2.45 8.94
C ALA A 250 -0.99 2.84 7.60
N THR A 251 0.26 3.25 7.66
CA THR A 251 1.08 3.50 6.48
C THR A 251 2.36 2.70 6.56
N THR A 252 2.88 2.26 5.43
CA THR A 252 4.24 1.74 5.31
C THR A 252 5.05 2.66 4.43
N GLY A 253 6.34 2.76 4.67
CA GLY A 253 7.23 3.60 3.89
C GLY A 253 8.67 3.43 4.35
N PHE A 254 9.47 4.48 4.15
CA PHE A 254 10.90 4.42 4.44
C PHE A 254 11.36 5.63 5.26
N SER A 255 12.32 5.39 6.15
CA SER A 255 13.04 6.45 6.84
C SER A 255 13.93 7.22 5.86
N LYS A 256 14.48 8.36 6.29
CA LYS A 256 15.52 9.07 5.51
C LYS A 256 16.77 8.20 5.29
N MET A 257 17.02 7.25 6.18
CA MET A 257 18.12 6.28 6.11
C MET A 257 17.75 5.01 5.34
N SER A 258 16.59 4.98 4.68
CA SER A 258 16.07 3.84 3.90
C SER A 258 15.69 2.60 4.70
N ASP A 259 15.49 2.70 6.02
CA ASP A 259 14.86 1.63 6.79
C ASP A 259 13.36 1.58 6.47
N ARG A 260 12.76 0.39 6.35
CA ARG A 260 11.32 0.25 6.22
C ARG A 260 10.64 0.58 7.53
N GLN A 261 9.58 1.37 7.47
CA GLN A 261 8.82 1.81 8.64
C GLN A 261 7.34 1.52 8.46
N VAL A 262 6.65 1.31 9.57
CA VAL A 262 5.19 1.38 9.64
C VAL A 262 4.80 2.48 10.62
N GLY A 263 3.88 3.33 10.18
CA GLY A 263 3.34 4.45 10.94
C GLY A 263 1.84 4.29 11.18
N ILE A 264 1.38 4.54 12.40
CA ILE A 264 -0.04 4.63 12.76
C ILE A 264 -0.39 6.11 12.96
N TRP A 265 -1.51 6.51 12.38
CA TRP A 265 -1.95 7.90 12.32
C TRP A 265 -3.38 8.02 12.80
N GLU A 266 -3.66 9.07 13.57
CA GLU A 266 -5.03 9.45 13.90
C GLU A 266 -5.68 10.14 12.70
N VAL A 267 -6.90 9.76 12.34
CA VAL A 267 -7.57 10.35 11.17
C VAL A 267 -7.93 11.81 11.46
N GLY A 268 -8.48 12.08 12.65
CA GLY A 268 -8.87 13.40 13.15
C GLY A 268 -7.81 14.48 12.94
N SER A 269 -6.66 14.27 13.56
CA SER A 269 -5.55 15.23 13.64
C SER A 269 -4.46 15.01 12.58
N LEU A 270 -4.39 13.82 11.97
CA LEU A 270 -3.23 13.33 11.22
C LEU A 270 -1.92 13.33 12.03
N ASN A 271 -2.03 13.24 13.36
CA ASN A 271 -0.86 13.02 14.21
C ASN A 271 -0.39 11.56 14.07
N ASN A 272 0.93 11.38 13.99
CA ASN A 272 1.54 10.07 14.07
C ASN A 272 1.54 9.60 15.54
N SER A 273 0.73 8.59 15.86
CA SER A 273 0.69 8.00 17.21
C SER A 273 1.85 7.03 17.42
N LYS A 274 2.29 6.37 16.36
CA LYS A 274 3.40 5.41 16.38
C LYS A 274 4.16 5.44 15.05
N MET A 275 5.48 5.46 15.13
CA MET A 275 6.36 5.14 14.01
C MET A 275 7.34 4.07 14.47
N MET A 276 7.35 2.91 13.81
CA MET A 276 8.28 1.82 14.13
C MET A 276 9.07 1.41 12.88
N THR A 277 10.36 1.19 13.08
CA THR A 277 11.23 0.58 12.06
C THR A 277 11.02 -0.93 12.05
N ILE A 278 10.92 -1.50 10.85
CA ILE A 278 10.73 -2.94 10.63
C ILE A 278 12.07 -3.61 10.32
N ASP A 279 12.76 -3.18 9.26
CA ASP A 279 14.08 -3.67 8.83
C ASP A 279 14.69 -2.73 7.77
N GLN A 280 15.75 -3.17 7.08
CA GLN A 280 16.52 -2.39 6.10
C GLN A 280 16.37 -2.89 4.65
N THR A 281 15.36 -3.72 4.37
CA THR A 281 15.16 -4.26 3.02
C THR A 281 14.62 -3.19 2.05
N ALA A 282 14.94 -3.30 0.77
CA ALA A 282 14.62 -2.26 -0.21
C ALA A 282 13.19 -2.29 -0.76
N GLY A 283 12.49 -3.42 -0.66
CA GLY A 283 11.18 -3.63 -1.26
C GLY A 283 10.05 -2.87 -0.58
N VAL A 284 9.19 -2.22 -1.36
CA VAL A 284 7.98 -1.54 -0.85
C VAL A 284 7.11 -2.55 -0.10
N MET A 285 6.70 -2.18 1.11
CA MET A 285 5.87 -3.02 1.95
C MET A 285 4.39 -2.74 1.73
N MET A 286 3.62 -3.79 1.45
CA MET A 286 2.17 -3.76 1.26
C MET A 286 1.49 -4.04 2.61
N PRO A 287 0.73 -3.08 3.17
CA PRO A 287 -0.03 -3.28 4.39
C PRO A 287 -1.45 -3.79 4.08
N PHE A 288 -1.91 -4.79 4.83
CA PHE A 288 -3.27 -5.32 4.75
C PHE A 288 -3.89 -5.39 6.14
N TRP A 289 -5.05 -4.77 6.30
CA TRP A 289 -5.79 -4.79 7.55
C TRP A 289 -6.85 -5.90 7.53
N SER A 290 -7.02 -6.56 8.68
CA SER A 290 -8.15 -7.45 8.96
C SER A 290 -8.84 -7.00 10.25
N ASP A 291 -10.18 -6.98 10.27
CA ASP A 291 -10.99 -6.54 11.42
C ASP A 291 -10.86 -7.45 12.66
N ASN A 292 -10.06 -8.51 12.55
CA ASN A 292 -9.50 -9.21 13.69
C ASN A 292 -8.48 -8.37 14.49
N ASN A 293 -8.31 -7.08 14.16
CA ASN A 293 -7.27 -6.18 14.66
C ASN A 293 -5.86 -6.63 14.29
N ILE A 294 -5.69 -7.22 13.11
CA ILE A 294 -4.39 -7.69 12.63
C ILE A 294 -3.96 -6.91 11.41
N LEU A 295 -2.75 -6.34 11.47
CA LEU A 295 -2.07 -5.72 10.36
C LEU A 295 -1.02 -6.69 9.79
N PHE A 296 -1.25 -7.15 8.57
CA PHE A 296 -0.30 -7.95 7.81
C PHE A 296 0.59 -7.05 6.97
N LEU A 297 1.90 -7.32 6.97
CA LEU A 297 2.92 -6.57 6.25
C LEU A 297 3.70 -7.52 5.36
N ALA A 298 3.67 -7.24 4.06
CA ALA A 298 4.26 -8.10 3.05
C ALA A 298 5.14 -7.25 2.10
N GLY A 299 6.45 -7.45 2.08
CA GLY A 299 7.38 -6.69 1.25
C GLY A 299 7.55 -7.28 -0.15
N LYS A 300 7.52 -6.43 -1.19
CA LYS A 300 7.94 -6.90 -2.52
C LYS A 300 9.39 -7.40 -2.49
N GLY A 301 9.62 -8.61 -2.98
CA GLY A 301 10.91 -9.29 -2.95
C GLY A 301 11.21 -10.02 -1.64
N ASP A 302 10.38 -9.88 -0.60
CA ASP A 302 10.53 -10.64 0.64
C ASP A 302 9.93 -12.04 0.49
N GLY A 303 10.42 -13.00 1.28
CA GLY A 303 9.80 -14.31 1.40
C GLY A 303 8.74 -14.40 2.49
N ASN A 304 8.78 -13.51 3.47
CA ASN A 304 7.95 -13.55 4.67
C ASN A 304 6.77 -12.57 4.65
N ILE A 305 5.71 -12.95 5.36
CA ILE A 305 4.58 -12.07 5.69
C ILE A 305 4.54 -11.92 7.20
N ARG A 306 4.78 -10.71 7.70
CA ARG A 306 4.76 -10.39 9.14
C ARG A 306 3.36 -9.94 9.53
N TYR A 307 2.95 -10.21 10.76
CA TYR A 307 1.65 -9.75 11.24
C TYR A 307 1.69 -9.32 12.70
N TYR A 308 0.95 -8.24 12.96
CA TYR A 308 0.92 -7.54 14.23
C TYR A 308 -0.53 -7.40 14.68
N GLU A 309 -0.79 -7.68 15.94
CA GLU A 309 -2.07 -7.33 16.56
C GLU A 309 -2.03 -5.87 16.99
N TYR A 310 -3.02 -5.11 16.57
CA TYR A 310 -3.21 -3.71 16.97
C TYR A 310 -4.07 -3.63 18.22
N GLU A 311 -3.58 -2.91 19.23
CA GLU A 311 -4.30 -2.66 20.47
C GLU A 311 -3.77 -1.37 21.11
N SER A 312 -4.67 -0.45 21.46
CA SER A 312 -4.34 0.80 22.17
C SER A 312 -3.16 1.57 21.52
N ASP A 313 -3.26 1.85 20.21
CA ASP A 313 -2.21 2.52 19.42
C ASP A 313 -0.84 1.84 19.35
N ASN A 314 -0.77 0.57 19.73
CA ASN A 314 0.44 -0.23 19.65
C ASN A 314 0.27 -1.41 18.70
N LEU A 315 1.33 -1.70 17.96
CA LEU A 315 1.45 -2.89 17.13
C LEU A 315 2.29 -3.93 17.89
N PHE A 316 1.65 -5.03 18.27
CA PHE A 316 2.29 -6.12 18.98
C PHE A 316 2.56 -7.26 18.01
N ALA A 317 3.84 -7.59 17.81
CA ALA A 317 4.23 -8.68 16.91
C ALA A 317 3.61 -10.01 17.36
N LEU A 318 2.93 -10.68 16.44
CA LEU A 318 2.40 -12.03 16.65
C LEU A 318 3.45 -13.05 16.22
N ALA A 319 3.59 -13.21 14.90
CA ALA A 319 4.53 -14.09 14.22
C ALA A 319 4.73 -13.63 12.77
N GLU A 320 5.43 -14.45 11.99
CA GLU A 320 5.61 -14.26 10.55
C GLU A 320 5.45 -15.61 9.85
N HIS A 321 4.80 -15.60 8.69
CA HIS A 321 4.86 -16.72 7.76
C HIS A 321 6.20 -16.62 7.02
N LYS A 322 6.96 -17.72 6.97
CA LYS A 322 8.30 -17.76 6.37
C LYS A 322 8.27 -18.64 5.12
N SER A 323 8.85 -18.13 4.06
CA SER A 323 9.12 -18.87 2.83
C SER A 323 10.42 -18.35 2.23
N SER A 324 11.15 -19.21 1.52
CA SER A 324 12.36 -18.84 0.79
C SER A 324 12.05 -18.09 -0.52
N ASP A 325 10.84 -18.24 -1.03
CA ASP A 325 10.46 -17.75 -2.34
C ASP A 325 9.98 -16.30 -2.26
N PRO A 326 10.60 -15.38 -3.02
CA PRO A 326 10.25 -13.97 -2.95
C PRO A 326 8.87 -13.71 -3.56
N GLN A 327 8.08 -12.86 -2.90
CA GLN A 327 6.79 -12.41 -3.42
C GLN A 327 6.97 -11.23 -4.38
N ARG A 328 6.31 -11.29 -5.54
CA ARG A 328 6.11 -10.17 -6.47
C ARG A 328 4.91 -9.31 -6.09
N GLY A 329 3.90 -9.95 -5.50
CA GLY A 329 2.62 -9.35 -5.14
C GLY A 329 1.90 -10.18 -4.08
N VAL A 330 0.95 -9.57 -3.38
CA VAL A 330 0.09 -10.25 -2.39
C VAL A 330 -1.27 -9.57 -2.42
N CYS A 331 -2.34 -10.36 -2.30
CA CYS A 331 -3.66 -9.87 -1.90
C CYS A 331 -4.25 -10.77 -0.82
N PHE A 332 -5.34 -10.31 -0.22
CA PHE A 332 -6.08 -11.08 0.78
C PHE A 332 -7.49 -11.37 0.27
N LEU A 333 -7.98 -12.57 0.56
CA LEU A 333 -9.36 -12.95 0.28
C LEU A 333 -10.32 -12.10 1.14
N PRO A 334 -11.46 -11.63 0.58
CA PRO A 334 -12.50 -10.99 1.36
C PRO A 334 -12.98 -11.88 2.52
N ARG A 335 -13.15 -11.30 3.71
CA ARG A 335 -13.44 -12.06 4.95
C ARG A 335 -14.70 -12.93 4.84
N ARG A 336 -15.70 -12.50 4.07
CA ARG A 336 -16.93 -13.25 3.81
C ARG A 336 -16.75 -14.57 3.06
N ALA A 337 -15.58 -14.80 2.46
CA ALA A 337 -15.26 -16.02 1.71
C ALA A 337 -14.25 -16.93 2.44
N LEU A 338 -13.89 -16.61 3.69
CA LEU A 338 -12.98 -17.43 4.50
C LEU A 338 -13.62 -18.75 4.93
N ASN A 339 -12.79 -19.77 5.14
CA ASN A 339 -13.24 -21.04 5.70
C ASN A 339 -13.33 -20.95 7.23
N VAL A 340 -14.50 -20.57 7.73
CA VAL A 340 -14.74 -20.41 9.17
C VAL A 340 -14.66 -21.72 9.95
N ALA A 341 -14.92 -22.86 9.30
CA ALA A 341 -14.83 -24.18 9.93
C ALA A 341 -13.38 -24.54 10.31
N GLU A 342 -12.42 -24.07 9.53
CA GLU A 342 -10.98 -24.25 9.77
C GLU A 342 -10.38 -23.17 10.68
N CYS A 343 -11.21 -22.30 11.27
CA CYS A 343 -10.75 -21.13 12.03
C CYS A 343 -9.78 -20.23 11.22
N GLU A 344 -9.97 -20.16 9.89
CA GLU A 344 -9.19 -19.34 8.98
C GLU A 344 -9.63 -17.87 9.10
N ILE A 345 -8.79 -17.03 9.71
CA ILE A 345 -9.10 -15.61 9.94
C ILE A 345 -8.64 -14.69 8.82
N ALA A 346 -7.77 -15.18 7.95
CA ALA A 346 -7.31 -14.49 6.75
C ALA A 346 -6.73 -15.51 5.76
N ARG A 347 -6.87 -15.24 4.45
CA ARG A 347 -6.19 -15.99 3.41
C ARG A 347 -5.41 -15.03 2.53
N ALA A 348 -4.11 -15.22 2.41
CA ALA A 348 -3.30 -14.49 1.45
C ALA A 348 -3.12 -15.31 0.17
N TYR A 349 -3.08 -14.63 -0.97
CA TYR A 349 -2.60 -15.18 -2.23
C TYR A 349 -1.25 -14.55 -2.54
N LYS A 350 -0.19 -15.31 -2.27
CA LYS A 350 1.18 -14.89 -2.49
C LYS A 350 1.56 -15.15 -3.93
N LEU A 351 1.82 -14.07 -4.67
CA LEU A 351 2.26 -14.15 -6.06
C LEU A 351 3.78 -14.24 -6.11
N HIS A 352 4.30 -15.36 -6.58
CA HIS A 352 5.72 -15.59 -6.88
C HIS A 352 6.03 -15.13 -8.33
N PRO A 353 7.29 -15.21 -8.80
CA PRO A 353 7.61 -14.90 -10.19
C PRO A 353 6.83 -15.73 -11.23
N SER A 354 6.47 -16.98 -10.90
CA SER A 354 5.78 -17.89 -11.82
C SER A 354 4.68 -18.76 -11.19
N ALA A 355 4.22 -18.41 -9.98
CA ALA A 355 3.22 -19.19 -9.26
C ALA A 355 2.37 -18.34 -8.32
N ILE A 356 1.21 -18.85 -7.91
CA ILE A 356 0.36 -18.32 -6.84
C ILE A 356 0.27 -19.37 -5.74
N GLU A 357 0.64 -18.99 -4.52
CA GLU A 357 0.57 -19.81 -3.32
C GLU A 357 -0.52 -19.27 -2.38
N PRO A 358 -1.63 -19.99 -2.18
CA PRO A 358 -2.60 -19.69 -1.13
C PRO A 358 -2.00 -19.97 0.26
N ILE A 359 -2.22 -19.07 1.21
CA ILE A 359 -1.77 -19.23 2.60
C ILE A 359 -2.94 -18.91 3.53
N ALA A 360 -3.41 -19.90 4.28
CA ALA A 360 -4.42 -19.75 5.32
C ALA A 360 -3.77 -19.30 6.64
N PHE A 361 -4.24 -18.22 7.24
CA PHE A 361 -3.86 -17.83 8.59
C PHE A 361 -4.91 -18.35 9.58
N ILE A 362 -4.51 -19.29 10.42
CA ILE A 362 -5.42 -20.09 11.25
C ILE A 362 -5.19 -19.77 12.72
N VAL A 363 -6.29 -19.57 13.47
CA VAL A 363 -6.26 -19.60 14.94
C VAL A 363 -6.42 -21.06 15.37
N PRO A 364 -5.41 -21.71 15.98
CA PRO A 364 -5.49 -23.12 16.33
C PRO A 364 -6.51 -23.33 17.45
N ARG A 365 -7.71 -23.82 17.11
CA ARG A 365 -8.75 -24.21 18.07
C ARG A 365 -9.21 -25.64 17.81
N LYS A 366 -9.58 -26.33 18.88
CA LYS A 366 -10.30 -27.61 18.82
C LYS A 366 -11.76 -27.32 19.17
N ALA A 367 -12.57 -27.00 18.16
CA ALA A 367 -13.97 -26.71 18.36
C ALA A 367 -14.79 -27.13 17.15
N ASP A 368 -15.88 -27.84 17.38
CA ASP A 368 -16.78 -28.34 16.33
C ASP A 368 -17.85 -27.30 15.94
N GLY A 369 -17.90 -26.16 16.63
CA GLY A 369 -18.89 -25.09 16.43
C GLY A 369 -18.27 -23.75 16.03
N PHE A 370 -19.11 -22.86 15.48
CA PHE A 370 -18.70 -21.53 15.04
C PHE A 370 -18.07 -20.70 16.18
N GLN A 371 -16.93 -20.07 15.89
CA GLN A 371 -16.13 -19.32 16.86
C GLN A 371 -16.38 -17.81 16.71
N SER A 372 -17.52 -17.33 17.22
CA SER A 372 -17.96 -15.93 17.02
C SER A 372 -16.98 -14.88 17.53
N ASP A 373 -16.17 -15.19 18.55
CA ASP A 373 -15.21 -14.24 19.09
C ASP A 373 -14.05 -13.92 18.14
N ILE A 374 -13.67 -14.82 17.24
CA ILE A 374 -12.62 -14.58 16.21
C ILE A 374 -13.21 -14.28 14.83
N PHE A 375 -14.52 -14.20 14.71
CA PHE A 375 -15.20 -13.89 13.46
C PHE A 375 -16.18 -12.73 13.66
N PRO A 376 -15.67 -11.49 13.86
CA PRO A 376 -16.54 -10.33 13.79
C PRO A 376 -17.20 -10.26 12.41
N PRO A 377 -18.40 -9.65 12.30
CA PRO A 377 -19.09 -9.49 11.02
C PRO A 377 -18.16 -8.93 9.93
N ALA A 378 -18.37 -9.36 8.70
CA ALA A 378 -17.59 -8.92 7.54
C ALA A 378 -18.43 -8.04 6.61
N PRO A 379 -17.84 -7.17 5.77
CA PRO A 379 -18.59 -6.45 4.75
C PRO A 379 -19.40 -7.39 3.85
N SER A 380 -20.68 -7.06 3.63
CA SER A 380 -21.61 -7.80 2.78
C SER A 380 -21.40 -7.47 1.30
N LEU A 381 -21.90 -8.35 0.42
CA LEU A 381 -22.06 -8.06 -1.01
C LEU A 381 -23.14 -6.99 -1.25
N GLU A 382 -24.12 -6.85 -0.36
CA GLU A 382 -25.21 -5.89 -0.53
C GLU A 382 -24.71 -4.46 -0.29
N PRO A 383 -24.72 -3.58 -1.32
CA PRO A 383 -24.31 -2.19 -1.14
C PRO A 383 -25.28 -1.45 -0.22
N SER A 384 -24.76 -0.51 0.55
CA SER A 384 -25.58 0.35 1.42
C SER A 384 -26.17 1.56 0.68
N LEU A 385 -25.54 1.94 -0.45
CA LEU A 385 -25.91 3.10 -1.24
C LEU A 385 -25.87 2.76 -2.74
N SER A 386 -26.72 3.41 -3.51
CA SER A 386 -26.48 3.61 -4.95
C SER A 386 -25.44 4.71 -5.18
N ALA A 387 -24.84 4.75 -6.38
CA ALA A 387 -23.95 5.83 -6.79
C ALA A 387 -24.62 7.21 -6.67
N SER A 388 -25.86 7.33 -7.16
CA SER A 388 -26.68 8.55 -7.05
C SER A 388 -26.82 9.02 -5.60
N GLU A 389 -27.20 8.13 -4.68
CA GLU A 389 -27.36 8.49 -3.28
C GLU A 389 -26.05 8.96 -2.64
N PHE A 390 -24.94 8.29 -2.94
CA PHE A 390 -23.62 8.67 -2.47
C PHE A 390 -23.24 10.08 -2.94
N PHE A 391 -23.31 10.35 -4.25
CA PHE A 391 -22.95 11.66 -4.81
C PHE A 391 -23.91 12.77 -4.37
N ASN A 392 -25.17 12.44 -4.05
CA ASN A 392 -26.13 13.39 -3.47
C ASN A 392 -25.97 13.58 -1.94
N GLY A 393 -24.90 13.04 -1.34
CA GLY A 393 -24.55 13.32 0.04
C GLY A 393 -25.11 12.35 1.07
N LYS A 394 -25.88 11.32 0.67
CA LYS A 394 -26.43 10.33 1.61
C LYS A 394 -25.29 9.59 2.32
N LEU A 395 -25.51 9.34 3.61
CA LEU A 395 -24.60 8.59 4.47
C LEU A 395 -25.29 7.30 4.90
N ALA A 396 -24.62 6.17 4.77
CA ALA A 396 -25.09 4.90 5.31
C ALA A 396 -23.90 4.08 5.83
N PRO A 397 -24.05 3.37 6.96
CA PRO A 397 -23.06 2.40 7.40
C PRO A 397 -23.01 1.21 6.42
N ALA A 398 -21.87 0.52 6.36
CA ALA A 398 -21.72 -0.68 5.55
C ALA A 398 -22.70 -1.77 6.00
N ASN A 399 -23.33 -2.48 5.07
CA ASN A 399 -24.01 -3.73 5.39
C ASN A 399 -22.96 -4.79 5.71
N LEU A 400 -23.17 -5.52 6.79
CA LEU A 400 -22.27 -6.57 7.26
C LEU A 400 -22.98 -7.92 7.19
N VAL A 401 -22.22 -9.00 7.05
CA VAL A 401 -22.69 -10.38 7.10
C VAL A 401 -22.11 -11.06 8.34
N ASN A 402 -22.96 -11.74 9.10
CA ASN A 402 -22.54 -12.63 10.17
C ASN A 402 -22.03 -13.94 9.55
N LEU A 403 -20.77 -14.29 9.80
CA LEU A 403 -20.14 -15.44 9.20
C LEU A 403 -20.61 -16.79 9.77
N GLY A 404 -21.35 -16.79 10.88
CA GLY A 404 -21.86 -18.01 11.51
C GLY A 404 -23.19 -18.50 10.95
N ASP A 405 -24.08 -17.57 10.60
CA ASP A 405 -25.44 -17.87 10.12
C ASP A 405 -25.75 -17.28 8.72
N GLY A 406 -24.85 -16.46 8.17
CA GLY A 406 -25.01 -15.82 6.86
C GLY A 406 -25.98 -14.64 6.84
N THR A 407 -26.49 -14.19 7.99
CA THR A 407 -27.46 -13.10 8.04
C THR A 407 -26.80 -11.75 7.75
N THR A 408 -27.48 -10.93 6.94
CA THR A 408 -27.08 -9.54 6.69
C THR A 408 -27.63 -8.63 7.78
N ILE A 409 -26.78 -7.76 8.33
CA ILE A 409 -27.12 -6.73 9.30
C ILE A 409 -26.62 -5.38 8.79
N SER A 410 -27.42 -4.32 8.93
CA SER A 410 -26.90 -2.97 8.70
C SER A 410 -25.89 -2.61 9.79
N GLY A 411 -24.73 -2.09 9.41
CA GLY A 411 -23.73 -1.64 10.36
C GLY A 411 -24.27 -0.56 11.30
N SER A 412 -23.66 -0.42 12.47
CA SER A 412 -23.94 0.71 13.35
C SER A 412 -23.47 2.02 12.70
N GLN A 413 -24.20 3.12 12.87
CA GLN A 413 -23.69 4.42 12.47
C GLN A 413 -22.33 4.66 13.15
N PRO A 414 -21.30 5.11 12.40
CA PRO A 414 -20.03 5.47 13.03
C PRO A 414 -20.28 6.57 14.07
N SER A 415 -19.62 6.46 15.22
CA SER A 415 -19.52 7.59 16.16
C SER A 415 -18.99 8.77 15.36
N ALA A 416 -19.75 9.86 15.31
CA ALA A 416 -19.46 11.00 14.44
C ALA A 416 -17.99 11.39 14.53
N ALA A 417 -17.28 11.35 13.40
CA ALA A 417 -16.02 12.05 13.29
C ALA A 417 -16.29 13.52 13.67
N PRO A 418 -15.40 14.19 14.42
CA PRO A 418 -15.62 15.58 14.78
C PRO A 418 -15.87 16.37 13.50
N ALA A 419 -16.95 17.16 13.48
CA ALA A 419 -17.19 18.10 12.41
C ALA A 419 -15.90 18.90 12.16
N PRO A 420 -15.54 19.19 10.89
CA PRO A 420 -14.41 20.06 10.63
C PRO A 420 -14.60 21.35 11.43
N ALA A 421 -13.61 21.66 12.28
CA ALA A 421 -13.60 22.94 12.96
C ALA A 421 -13.75 24.04 11.88
N PRO A 422 -14.59 25.06 12.11
CA PRO A 422 -14.80 26.10 11.12
C PRO A 422 -13.45 26.67 10.69
N SER A 423 -13.29 26.84 9.38
CA SER A 423 -12.15 27.53 8.79
C SER A 423 -11.94 28.84 9.54
N PHE A 424 -10.69 29.10 9.92
CA PHE A 424 -10.30 30.38 10.49
C PHE A 424 -10.72 31.49 9.53
N THR A 425 -11.80 32.19 9.88
CA THR A 425 -12.07 33.52 9.33
C THR A 425 -10.88 34.40 9.69
N PRO A 426 -10.23 35.08 8.73
CA PRO A 426 -9.27 36.12 9.09
C PRO A 426 -10.04 37.22 9.83
N SER A 427 -9.70 37.42 11.11
CA SER A 427 -10.24 38.51 11.91
C SER A 427 -9.94 39.86 11.22
N PRO A 428 -10.87 40.82 11.25
CA PRO A 428 -10.69 42.09 10.57
C PRO A 428 -9.53 42.86 11.21
N THR A 429 -8.62 43.33 10.37
CA THR A 429 -7.49 44.18 10.73
C THR A 429 -8.01 45.51 11.27
N LEU A 430 -7.96 45.70 12.59
CA LEU A 430 -8.11 47.02 13.18
C LEU A 430 -6.82 47.80 12.94
N SER A 431 -6.89 48.78 12.04
CA SER A 431 -5.89 49.81 11.83
C SER A 431 -5.68 50.62 13.11
N ARG A 432 -4.53 50.45 13.76
CA ARG A 432 -3.97 51.46 14.68
C ARG A 432 -2.53 51.75 14.30
N THR A 433 -2.32 53.01 13.98
CA THR A 433 -1.05 53.70 13.75
C THR A 433 -0.10 53.51 14.93
N PRO A 434 1.22 53.31 14.72
CA PRO A 434 2.18 53.27 15.81
C PRO A 434 2.67 54.68 16.14
N THR A 435 2.47 55.10 17.38
CA THR A 435 3.20 56.22 17.99
C THR A 435 4.50 55.67 18.58
N THR A 436 5.61 56.32 18.25
CA THR A 436 6.97 56.05 18.71
C THR A 436 7.16 56.42 20.19
N THR A 437 7.64 55.45 20.98
CA THR A 437 8.33 55.72 22.26
C THR A 437 9.50 54.76 22.39
N VAL A 438 10.69 55.35 22.52
CA VAL A 438 11.99 54.68 22.64
C VAL A 438 12.33 54.47 24.11
N SER A 439 12.80 53.28 24.48
CA SER A 439 13.55 52.99 25.71
C SER A 439 14.36 51.68 25.55
N PRO A 440 15.48 51.51 26.27
CA PRO A 440 16.74 51.02 25.69
C PRO A 440 16.93 49.49 25.72
N SER A 441 17.76 49.03 24.78
CA SER A 441 18.17 47.63 24.60
C SER A 441 19.06 47.11 25.74
N PRO A 442 18.91 45.85 26.17
CA PRO A 442 19.87 45.19 27.06
C PRO A 442 21.14 44.74 26.30
N PRO A 443 22.30 44.66 26.98
CA PRO A 443 23.57 44.36 26.33
C PRO A 443 23.69 42.89 25.89
N ALA A 444 24.44 42.68 24.81
CA ALA A 444 24.70 41.39 24.19
C ALA A 444 25.45 40.41 25.12
N PRO A 445 25.16 39.10 25.06
CA PRO A 445 25.93 38.10 25.79
C PRO A 445 27.32 37.88 25.16
N ALA A 446 28.34 37.78 26.01
CA ALA A 446 29.73 37.51 25.66
C ALA A 446 29.95 36.08 25.11
N PRO A 447 30.97 35.86 24.27
CA PRO A 447 31.25 34.56 23.66
C PRO A 447 31.76 33.53 24.67
N ALA A 448 31.28 32.29 24.55
CA ALA A 448 31.68 31.17 25.40
C ALA A 448 33.13 30.71 25.13
N PRO A 449 33.87 30.20 26.15
CA PRO A 449 35.25 29.75 25.97
C PRO A 449 35.34 28.41 25.23
N ALA A 450 36.43 28.22 24.49
CA ALA A 450 36.77 26.98 23.78
C ALA A 450 36.91 25.77 24.74
N PRO A 451 36.54 24.55 24.32
CA PRO A 451 36.68 23.36 25.15
C PRO A 451 38.14 22.92 25.29
N ALA A 452 38.57 22.67 26.53
CA ALA A 452 39.85 22.07 26.87
C ALA A 452 39.87 20.55 26.54
N PRO A 453 41.05 19.97 26.23
CA PRO A 453 41.16 18.59 25.76
C PRO A 453 40.87 17.56 26.87
N VAL A 454 40.05 16.57 26.54
CA VAL A 454 39.69 15.45 27.41
C VAL A 454 40.79 14.39 27.36
N GLN A 455 41.44 14.11 28.49
CA GLN A 455 42.35 12.97 28.66
C GLN A 455 41.54 11.67 28.76
N TYR A 456 41.79 10.71 27.88
CA TYR A 456 41.26 9.35 27.97
C TYR A 456 42.08 8.53 28.98
N SER A 457 41.43 8.05 30.03
CA SER A 457 41.96 6.98 30.89
C SER A 457 41.51 5.62 30.33
N PRO A 458 42.39 4.61 30.22
CA PRO A 458 42.00 3.28 29.76
C PRO A 458 41.22 2.51 30.84
N PRO A 459 40.30 1.61 30.45
CA PRO A 459 39.53 0.80 31.40
C PRO A 459 40.41 -0.29 32.07
N PRO A 460 40.03 -0.74 33.29
CA PRO A 460 40.83 -1.68 34.07
C PRO A 460 40.80 -3.11 33.51
N SER A 461 41.95 -3.76 33.65
CA SER A 461 42.24 -5.15 33.26
C SER A 461 41.44 -6.15 34.10
N ALA A 462 40.75 -7.10 33.44
CA ALA A 462 40.14 -8.27 34.06
C ALA A 462 41.00 -9.52 33.79
N ALA A 463 41.32 -10.23 34.86
CA ALA A 463 42.05 -11.50 34.86
C ALA A 463 41.16 -12.67 34.34
N PRO A 464 41.76 -13.80 33.90
CA PRO A 464 41.19 -14.66 32.87
C PRO A 464 40.28 -15.76 33.43
N THR A 465 39.24 -16.13 32.68
CA THR A 465 38.54 -17.40 32.81
C THR A 465 38.59 -18.15 31.48
N SER A 466 38.93 -19.43 31.59
CA SER A 466 39.22 -20.40 30.53
C SER A 466 37.97 -20.80 29.73
N ALA A 467 38.06 -20.76 28.40
CA ALA A 467 37.20 -21.52 27.49
C ALA A 467 37.92 -21.78 26.15
N GLU A 468 37.65 -22.96 25.59
CA GLU A 468 38.37 -23.72 24.55
C GLU A 468 38.52 -23.07 23.15
N PRO A 469 39.50 -23.51 22.32
CA PRO A 469 39.83 -22.86 21.05
C PRO A 469 38.92 -23.31 19.89
N LYS A 470 38.41 -22.34 19.11
CA LYS A 470 37.91 -22.55 17.74
C LYS A 470 39.01 -22.19 16.71
N PRO A 471 39.15 -22.94 15.61
CA PRO A 471 40.24 -22.73 14.65
C PRO A 471 40.08 -21.43 13.85
N ALA A 472 41.19 -20.70 13.70
CA ALA A 472 41.29 -19.46 12.94
C ALA A 472 41.25 -19.74 11.42
N VAL A 473 40.38 -19.03 10.71
CA VAL A 473 40.36 -18.98 9.25
C VAL A 473 41.49 -18.04 8.80
N SER A 474 42.44 -18.56 8.03
CA SER A 474 43.50 -17.78 7.40
C SER A 474 42.91 -16.85 6.34
N VAL A 475 42.89 -15.55 6.62
CA VAL A 475 42.53 -14.50 5.65
C VAL A 475 43.69 -14.37 4.66
N SER A 476 43.47 -14.73 3.39
CA SER A 476 44.48 -14.71 2.34
C SER A 476 44.89 -13.28 1.96
N GLN A 477 46.16 -13.08 1.58
CA GLN A 477 46.73 -11.80 1.15
C GLN A 477 45.91 -11.12 0.01
N ASP A 478 45.19 -11.90 -0.79
CA ASP A 478 44.29 -11.39 -1.85
C ASP A 478 43.14 -10.53 -1.33
N SER A 479 42.62 -10.82 -0.13
CA SER A 479 41.52 -10.06 0.45
C SER A 479 41.94 -8.65 0.89
N ASN A 480 43.17 -8.50 1.40
CA ASN A 480 43.74 -7.20 1.75
C ASN A 480 44.08 -6.36 0.52
N ASN A 481 44.60 -7.00 -0.54
CA ASN A 481 44.89 -6.31 -1.80
C ASN A 481 43.61 -5.79 -2.47
N ARG A 482 42.54 -6.59 -2.44
CA ARG A 482 41.23 -6.19 -2.97
C ARG A 482 40.57 -5.08 -2.15
N ALA A 483 40.75 -5.08 -0.84
CA ALA A 483 40.28 -4.00 0.03
C ALA A 483 41.04 -2.68 -0.19
N SER A 484 42.33 -2.73 -0.53
CA SER A 484 43.11 -1.54 -0.90
C SER A 484 42.65 -0.97 -2.24
N ALA A 485 42.48 -1.81 -3.26
CA ALA A 485 42.02 -1.38 -4.58
C ALA A 485 40.63 -0.69 -4.52
N LEU A 486 39.71 -1.21 -3.70
CA LEU A 486 38.39 -0.61 -3.50
C LEU A 486 38.43 0.74 -2.77
N LYS A 487 39.44 0.98 -1.92
CA LYS A 487 39.63 2.28 -1.26
C LYS A 487 40.15 3.32 -2.24
N ASP A 488 41.10 2.94 -3.09
CA ASP A 488 41.66 3.82 -4.11
C ASP A 488 40.60 4.20 -5.16
N GLU A 489 39.76 3.23 -5.55
CA GLU A 489 38.63 3.48 -6.45
C GLU A 489 37.57 4.41 -5.83
N ASN A 490 37.23 4.23 -4.54
CA ASN A 490 36.34 5.15 -3.83
C ASN A 490 36.90 6.58 -3.73
N ALA A 491 38.21 6.71 -3.49
CA ALA A 491 38.86 8.02 -3.45
C ALA A 491 38.78 8.73 -4.81
N ARG A 492 39.00 8.00 -5.90
CA ARG A 492 38.87 8.51 -7.27
C ARG A 492 37.44 8.94 -7.59
N LEU A 493 36.44 8.08 -7.33
CA LEU A 493 35.03 8.39 -7.57
C LEU A 493 34.56 9.60 -6.76
N THR A 494 35.07 9.77 -5.54
CA THR A 494 34.76 10.94 -4.70
C THR A 494 35.33 12.23 -5.29
N SER A 495 36.53 12.17 -5.89
CA SER A 495 37.13 13.31 -6.61
C SER A 495 36.32 13.67 -7.86
N ASP A 496 35.99 12.68 -8.69
CA ASP A 496 35.23 12.90 -9.93
C ASP A 496 33.84 13.51 -9.64
N LEU A 497 33.22 13.11 -8.53
CA LEU A 497 31.94 13.65 -8.08
C LEU A 497 32.04 15.10 -7.58
N ARG A 498 33.17 15.50 -7.00
CA ARG A 498 33.44 16.90 -6.64
C ARG A 498 33.58 17.76 -7.90
N ASP A 499 34.35 17.30 -8.88
CA ASP A 499 34.58 18.03 -10.14
C ASP A 499 33.28 18.18 -10.94
N ALA A 500 32.44 17.14 -10.96
CA ALA A 500 31.12 17.19 -11.59
C ALA A 500 30.20 18.22 -10.93
N ARG A 501 30.20 18.33 -9.60
CA ARG A 501 29.41 19.33 -8.87
C ARG A 501 29.87 20.75 -9.16
N GLU A 502 31.18 20.98 -9.30
CA GLU A 502 31.71 22.30 -9.68
C GLU A 502 31.30 22.69 -11.11
N LYS A 503 31.34 21.74 -12.07
CA LYS A 503 30.84 21.97 -13.43
C LYS A 503 29.36 22.33 -13.46
N ILE A 504 28.53 21.61 -12.70
CA ILE A 504 27.09 21.89 -12.60
C ILE A 504 26.86 23.31 -12.06
N ARG A 505 27.56 23.69 -10.98
CA ARG A 505 27.46 25.03 -10.40
C ARG A 505 27.84 26.14 -11.39
N ASN A 506 28.89 25.92 -12.19
CA ASN A 506 29.30 26.89 -13.21
C ASN A 506 28.27 27.02 -14.35
N LEU A 507 27.66 25.91 -14.77
CA LEU A 507 26.58 25.92 -15.77
C LEU A 507 25.32 26.62 -15.24
N GLU A 508 24.96 26.41 -13.97
CA GLU A 508 23.84 27.10 -13.33
C GLU A 508 24.04 28.63 -13.33
N LEU A 509 25.24 29.10 -12.99
CA LEU A 509 25.59 30.53 -13.05
C LEU A 509 25.50 31.10 -14.48
N GLN A 510 25.92 30.34 -15.49
CA GLN A 510 25.78 30.75 -16.89
C GLN A 510 24.30 30.85 -17.33
N VAL A 511 23.48 29.88 -16.93
CA VAL A 511 22.04 29.88 -17.23
C VAL A 511 21.35 31.06 -16.54
N GLU A 512 21.73 31.38 -15.31
CA GLU A 512 21.17 32.53 -14.58
C GLU A 512 21.57 33.86 -15.23
N ALA A 513 22.81 34.01 -15.68
CA ALA A 513 23.26 35.16 -16.44
C ALA A 513 22.51 35.33 -17.77
N LEU A 514 22.26 34.23 -18.50
CA LEU A 514 21.48 34.25 -19.73
C LEU A 514 20.02 34.64 -19.47
N ARG A 515 19.41 34.13 -18.40
CA ARG A 515 18.04 34.51 -17.99
C ARG A 515 17.95 35.98 -17.59
N ALA A 516 18.96 36.51 -16.91
CA ALA A 516 19.02 37.92 -16.54
C ALA A 516 19.14 38.82 -17.79
N ASN A 517 19.95 38.43 -18.77
CA ASN A 517 20.09 39.16 -20.03
C ASN A 517 18.80 39.11 -20.87
N ALA A 518 18.13 37.95 -20.92
CA ALA A 518 16.84 37.82 -21.61
C ALA A 518 15.74 38.70 -20.97
N ARG A 519 15.71 38.79 -19.63
CA ARG A 519 14.78 39.69 -18.91
C ARG A 519 15.06 41.16 -19.21
N LYS A 520 16.32 41.58 -19.27
CA LYS A 520 16.70 42.95 -19.64
C LYS A 520 16.33 43.28 -21.09
N ALA A 521 16.52 42.34 -22.02
CA ALA A 521 16.13 42.52 -23.42
C ALA A 521 14.61 42.63 -23.58
N ALA A 522 13.83 41.85 -22.83
CA ALA A 522 12.37 41.92 -22.84
C ALA A 522 11.79 43.19 -22.21
N GLN A 523 12.57 43.91 -21.38
CA GLN A 523 12.17 45.21 -20.80
C GLN A 523 12.55 46.41 -21.69
N ALA A 524 13.35 46.19 -22.74
CA ALA A 524 13.81 47.22 -23.67
C ALA A 524 13.03 47.21 -25.01
N LEU A 525 12.11 46.26 -25.16
CA LEU A 525 11.06 46.19 -26.18
C LEU A 525 9.74 46.65 -25.56
#